data_AF-A0A3D6DXJ1-F1
#
_entry.id   AF-A0A3D6DXJ1-F1
#
_cell.length_a   1.000
_cell.length_b   1.000
_cell.length_c   1.000
_cell.angle_alpha   90.00
_cell.angle_beta   90.00
_cell.angle_gamma   90.00
#
_symmetry.space_group_name_H-M   'P 1'
#
loop_
_entity.id
_entity.type
_entity.pdbx_description
1 polymer ?
#
loop_
_entity_poly.entity_id
_entity_poly.type
_entity_poly.pdbx_seq_one_letter_code
_entity_poly.pdbx_strand_id
1 'polypeptide(L)'
;MDLPVINSISGEVAEGGGCASHSCGSTDDQLGHLPEHIRAKVHNHPCYSEQAHHYFARMHVAVAPACNIQCHYCNRKYDCSNESRPGVVSEVLTPEQAVKKVMAVAANIPQMTVLGIAGPGDPLANPERTFTTFRELSEKAPDIKLCVSTNGLALPESVEELSKHNIDHVTITINCVDPDVGAQIYPWVFWKNKRIMGREGAAILIEQQQRGLEMLTERGILVKVNSVMIPGVNDKHLAEVSKVVKSKGAFLHNVMPLIAEPEHGTFYGLMGQPSPTPEELQELQDACSGDMNMMR
;
A
#
# COMPACT_ATOMS: atom_id res chain seq x y z
N MET A 1 48.71 -9.19 12.72
CA MET A 1 48.25 -9.96 11.54
C MET A 1 47.36 -9.03 10.77
N ASP A 2 48.00 -8.26 9.92
CA ASP A 2 47.42 -7.24 9.06
C ASP A 2 46.61 -7.90 7.95
N LEU A 3 45.36 -7.48 7.80
CA LEU A 3 44.53 -7.82 6.65
C LEU A 3 44.81 -6.80 5.55
N PRO A 4 45.08 -7.23 4.31
CA PRO A 4 45.58 -6.35 3.27
C PRO A 4 44.48 -5.44 2.70
N VAL A 5 44.80 -4.16 2.64
CA VAL A 5 44.15 -3.14 1.82
C VAL A 5 44.50 -3.41 0.35
N ILE A 6 43.48 -3.55 -0.49
CA ILE A 6 43.65 -3.54 -1.95
C ILE A 6 42.97 -2.28 -2.46
N ASN A 7 43.78 -1.33 -2.92
CA ASN A 7 43.31 -0.13 -3.59
C ASN A 7 43.86 -0.12 -5.03
N SER A 8 42.95 0.15 -5.98
CA SER A 8 43.12 0.58 -7.38
C SER A 8 43.91 -0.35 -8.33
N ILE A 9 43.50 -0.54 -9.60
CA ILE A 9 43.61 0.42 -10.71
C ILE A 9 42.73 0.00 -11.92
N SER A 10 42.01 0.99 -12.46
CA SER A 10 41.54 1.27 -13.84
C SER A 10 40.90 0.21 -14.76
N GLY A 11 39.70 0.57 -15.24
CA GLY A 11 39.49 0.75 -16.69
C GLY A 11 38.72 -0.35 -17.40
N GLU A 12 37.39 -0.22 -17.46
CA GLU A 12 36.58 -0.42 -18.68
C GLU A 12 35.13 -0.04 -18.37
N VAL A 13 34.59 0.93 -19.12
CA VAL A 13 33.19 1.34 -19.05
C VAL A 13 32.38 0.29 -19.80
N ALA A 14 31.78 -0.65 -19.07
CA ALA A 14 30.81 -1.57 -19.64
C ALA A 14 29.44 -0.88 -19.72
N GLU A 15 29.05 -0.47 -20.92
CA GLU A 15 27.64 -0.25 -21.26
C GLU A 15 26.90 -1.59 -21.16
N GLY A 16 25.95 -1.70 -20.24
CA GLY A 16 25.24 -2.94 -19.98
C GLY A 16 23.99 -2.75 -19.15
N GLY A 17 22.87 -2.49 -19.83
CA GLY A 17 21.53 -2.93 -19.45
C GLY A 17 21.05 -2.62 -18.04
N GLY A 18 20.72 -1.34 -17.77
CA GLY A 18 19.84 -1.01 -16.65
C GLY A 18 18.46 -1.60 -16.90
N CYS A 19 18.02 -2.53 -16.04
CA CYS A 19 16.65 -3.03 -16.00
C CYS A 19 15.68 -1.84 -16.00
N ALA A 20 14.77 -1.83 -16.98
CA ALA A 20 13.68 -0.86 -17.03
C ALA A 20 12.86 -0.96 -15.75
N SER A 21 13.02 0.01 -14.86
CA SER A 21 12.08 0.25 -13.77
C SER A 21 10.76 0.62 -14.44
N HIS A 22 9.79 -0.30 -14.39
CA HIS A 22 8.42 0.00 -14.78
C HIS A 22 7.97 1.27 -14.03
N SER A 23 7.54 2.26 -14.82
CA SER A 23 6.88 3.47 -14.33
C SER A 23 5.75 3.08 -13.38
N CYS A 24 5.48 3.88 -12.35
CA CYS A 24 4.29 3.67 -11.51
C CYS A 24 3.64 5.02 -11.19
N GLY A 25 2.60 5.38 -11.94
CA GLY A 25 1.84 6.61 -11.76
C GLY A 25 0.67 6.74 -12.72
N SER A 26 -0.24 7.68 -12.45
CA SER A 26 -1.25 8.10 -13.43
C SER A 26 -0.61 9.07 -14.43
N THR A 27 -0.93 8.92 -15.72
CA THR A 27 -0.41 9.78 -16.80
C THR A 27 -1.04 11.17 -16.76
N ASP A 28 -0.32 12.21 -17.22
CA ASP A 28 -0.73 13.63 -17.13
C ASP A 28 -2.12 13.93 -17.75
N ASP A 29 -2.50 13.22 -18.83
CA ASP A 29 -3.82 13.31 -19.47
C ASP A 29 -4.98 12.89 -18.53
N GLN A 30 -4.72 12.00 -17.56
CA GLN A 30 -5.71 11.55 -16.57
C GLN A 30 -5.89 12.53 -15.39
N LEU A 31 -5.02 13.53 -15.22
CA LEU A 31 -5.10 14.49 -14.12
C LEU A 31 -5.70 15.84 -14.53
N GLY A 32 -5.71 16.16 -15.83
CA GLY A 32 -6.18 17.44 -16.35
C GLY A 32 -7.67 17.75 -16.14
N HIS A 33 -8.52 16.72 -16.01
CA HIS A 33 -9.97 16.86 -15.81
C HIS A 33 -10.39 17.01 -14.34
N LEU A 34 -9.45 16.89 -13.40
CA LEU A 34 -9.74 16.97 -11.97
C LEU A 34 -9.88 18.43 -11.51
N PRO A 35 -10.77 18.73 -10.55
CA PRO A 35 -10.85 20.04 -9.92
C PRO A 35 -9.50 20.49 -9.34
N GLU A 36 -9.22 21.79 -9.36
CA GLU A 36 -7.92 22.36 -8.94
C GLU A 36 -7.48 21.93 -7.52
N HIS A 37 -8.42 21.86 -6.58
CA HIS A 37 -8.14 21.44 -5.21
C HIS A 37 -7.73 19.97 -5.10
N ILE A 38 -8.14 19.10 -6.04
CA ILE A 38 -7.70 17.70 -6.12
C ILE A 38 -6.33 17.63 -6.79
N ARG A 39 -6.11 18.39 -7.87
CA ARG A 39 -4.82 18.47 -8.57
C ARG A 39 -3.68 18.87 -7.63
N ALA A 40 -3.93 19.85 -6.76
CA ALA A 40 -2.95 20.31 -5.77
C ALA A 40 -2.52 19.20 -4.78
N LYS A 41 -3.44 18.28 -4.42
CA LYS A 41 -3.12 17.13 -3.54
C LYS A 41 -2.30 16.07 -4.26
N VAL A 42 -2.56 15.85 -5.54
CA VAL A 42 -1.93 14.78 -6.33
C VAL A 42 -0.54 15.18 -6.86
N HIS A 43 -0.35 16.45 -7.25
CA HIS A 43 0.85 16.91 -7.96
C HIS A 43 2.17 16.63 -7.22
N ASN A 44 2.18 16.66 -5.89
CA ASN A 44 3.40 16.48 -5.09
C ASN A 44 3.54 15.07 -4.49
N HIS A 45 2.64 14.13 -4.82
CA HIS A 45 2.62 12.80 -4.21
C HIS A 45 3.16 11.71 -5.17
N PRO A 46 4.30 11.06 -4.85
CA PRO A 46 4.97 10.09 -5.74
C PRO A 46 4.13 8.88 -6.17
N CYS A 47 3.12 8.52 -5.37
CA CYS A 47 2.21 7.41 -5.64
C CYS A 47 0.97 7.77 -6.46
N TYR A 48 0.74 9.04 -6.79
CA TYR A 48 -0.49 9.45 -7.49
C TYR A 48 -0.20 10.17 -8.82
N SER A 49 1.01 10.72 -8.99
CA SER A 49 1.47 11.32 -10.24
C SER A 49 2.76 10.65 -10.71
N GLU A 50 2.81 10.26 -11.99
CA GLU A 50 4.01 9.70 -12.62
C GLU A 50 5.17 10.70 -12.62
N GLN A 51 4.89 11.99 -12.87
CA GLN A 51 5.91 13.03 -12.77
C GLN A 51 6.42 13.17 -11.33
N ALA A 52 5.51 13.16 -10.34
CA ALA A 52 5.90 13.23 -8.93
C ALA A 52 6.78 12.04 -8.50
N HIS A 53 6.57 10.87 -9.09
CA HIS A 53 7.35 9.67 -8.82
C HIS A 53 8.85 9.86 -9.07
N HIS A 54 9.20 10.66 -10.08
CA HIS A 54 10.59 10.91 -10.46
C HIS A 54 11.29 12.00 -9.63
N TYR A 55 10.52 12.88 -8.98
CA TYR A 55 11.07 14.07 -8.31
C TYR A 55 10.89 14.08 -6.79
N PHE A 56 9.86 13.43 -6.27
CA PHE A 56 9.52 13.45 -4.86
C PHE A 56 9.81 12.10 -4.20
N ALA A 57 10.41 12.14 -3.01
CA ALA A 57 10.73 10.95 -2.25
C ALA A 57 9.62 10.64 -1.23
N ARG A 58 9.32 9.35 -1.07
CA ARG A 58 8.48 8.83 0.01
C ARG A 58 9.31 8.01 0.99
N MET A 59 9.02 8.15 2.27
CA MET A 59 9.61 7.33 3.33
C MET A 59 8.52 6.57 4.07
N HIS A 60 8.79 5.31 4.42
CA HIS A 60 7.95 4.55 5.34
C HIS A 60 8.63 4.38 6.70
N VAL A 61 7.84 4.42 7.77
CA VAL A 61 8.29 4.07 9.12
C VAL A 61 7.55 2.85 9.66
N ALA A 62 8.32 1.92 10.23
CA ALA A 62 7.85 0.63 10.70
C ALA A 62 7.38 0.70 12.15
N VAL A 63 6.23 1.33 12.40
CA VAL A 63 5.68 1.51 13.76
C VAL A 63 4.51 0.59 14.08
N ALA A 64 4.00 -0.18 13.11
CA ALA A 64 2.77 -0.94 13.25
C ALA A 64 3.00 -2.46 13.17
N PRO A 65 3.51 -3.13 14.22
CA PRO A 65 3.88 -4.56 14.15
C PRO A 65 2.69 -5.53 14.13
N ALA A 66 1.57 -5.21 14.77
CA ALA A 66 0.41 -6.10 14.80
C ALA A 66 -0.41 -6.02 13.51
N CYS A 67 -1.17 -7.07 13.20
CA CYS A 67 -2.13 -7.08 12.10
C CYS A 67 -3.37 -7.88 12.50
N ASN A 68 -4.54 -7.45 12.04
CA ASN A 68 -5.85 -7.97 12.44
C ASN A 68 -6.49 -8.89 11.39
N ILE A 69 -5.86 -9.17 10.25
CA ILE A 69 -6.29 -10.20 9.28
C ILE A 69 -5.11 -11.01 8.80
N GLN A 70 -5.25 -12.31 8.53
CA GLN A 70 -4.21 -13.05 7.81
C GLN A 70 -4.60 -13.17 6.34
N CYS A 71 -3.65 -12.92 5.44
CA CYS A 71 -3.78 -13.20 4.00
C CYS A 71 -2.99 -14.46 3.64
N HIS A 72 -3.46 -15.25 2.69
CA HIS A 72 -2.73 -16.43 2.22
C HIS A 72 -1.40 -16.11 1.49
N TYR A 73 -1.25 -14.88 0.98
CA TYR A 73 -0.02 -14.39 0.36
C TYR A 73 0.90 -13.63 1.34
N CYS A 74 0.64 -13.67 2.65
CA CYS A 74 1.44 -12.96 3.66
C CYS A 74 2.15 -13.94 4.60
N ASN A 75 3.37 -13.59 5.01
CA ASN A 75 4.10 -14.25 6.08
C ASN A 75 4.51 -13.19 7.13
N ARG A 76 4.09 -13.40 8.39
CA ARG A 76 4.24 -12.46 9.52
C ARG A 76 5.67 -12.21 9.96
N LYS A 77 6.63 -12.99 9.45
CA LYS A 77 8.05 -12.73 9.65
C LYS A 77 8.55 -11.50 8.87
N TYR A 78 7.79 -11.08 7.86
CA TYR A 78 8.13 -10.00 6.95
C TYR A 78 7.14 -8.84 7.07
N ASP A 79 7.54 -7.70 6.52
CA ASP A 79 6.69 -6.53 6.33
C ASP A 79 5.46 -6.87 5.47
N CYS A 80 4.40 -6.09 5.65
CA CYS A 80 3.12 -6.29 5.01
C CYS A 80 3.24 -6.34 3.48
N SER A 81 2.89 -7.50 2.90
CA SER A 81 2.98 -7.75 1.46
C SER A 81 2.02 -6.89 0.61
N ASN A 82 1.12 -6.13 1.24
CA ASN A 82 0.21 -5.21 0.54
C ASN A 82 0.90 -3.90 0.09
N GLU A 83 2.00 -3.51 0.73
CA GLU A 83 2.71 -2.25 0.45
C GLU A 83 4.24 -2.42 0.39
N SER A 84 4.75 -3.59 0.78
CA SER A 84 6.16 -3.96 0.69
C SER A 84 6.32 -5.23 -0.13
N ARG A 85 7.48 -5.38 -0.79
CA ARG A 85 7.84 -6.65 -1.44
C ARG A 85 7.94 -7.76 -0.39
N PRO A 86 7.49 -8.99 -0.67
CA PRO A 86 7.67 -10.12 0.24
C PRO A 86 9.15 -10.34 0.61
N GLY A 87 9.40 -10.75 1.85
CA GLY A 87 10.77 -11.01 2.34
C GLY A 87 11.46 -9.82 3.00
N VAL A 88 10.91 -8.60 2.90
CA VAL A 88 11.48 -7.42 3.57
C VAL A 88 11.24 -7.52 5.08
N VAL A 89 12.25 -7.20 5.89
CA VAL A 89 12.16 -7.13 7.35
C VAL A 89 12.59 -5.76 7.80
N SER A 90 11.67 -5.01 8.41
CA SER A 90 12.00 -3.73 9.05
C SER A 90 12.25 -3.89 10.55
N GLU A 91 13.19 -3.10 11.07
CA GLU A 91 13.30 -2.88 12.52
C GLU A 91 12.07 -2.11 13.01
N VAL A 92 11.36 -2.67 13.99
CA VAL A 92 10.17 -2.05 14.58
C VAL A 92 10.58 -0.87 15.45
N LEU A 93 10.08 0.32 15.12
CA LEU A 93 10.39 1.57 15.80
C LEU A 93 9.27 1.96 16.77
N THR A 94 9.61 2.54 17.92
CA THR A 94 8.64 3.33 18.72
C THR A 94 8.23 4.60 17.98
N PRO A 95 7.09 5.22 18.32
CA PRO A 95 6.69 6.51 17.74
C PRO A 95 7.80 7.57 17.81
N GLU A 96 8.48 7.69 18.95
CA GLU A 96 9.53 8.68 19.18
C GLU A 96 10.77 8.40 18.30
N GLN A 97 11.14 7.12 18.16
CA GLN A 97 12.23 6.70 17.27
C GLN A 97 11.89 6.98 15.80
N ALA A 98 10.65 6.70 15.39
CA ALA A 98 10.18 6.97 14.04
C ALA A 98 10.24 8.46 13.74
N VAL A 99 9.70 9.31 14.62
CA VAL A 99 9.76 10.77 14.49
C VAL A 99 11.21 11.25 14.36
N LYS A 100 12.10 10.78 15.24
CA LYS A 100 13.53 11.14 15.18
C LYS A 100 14.17 10.74 13.85
N LYS A 101 13.85 9.54 13.35
CA LYS A 101 14.34 9.06 12.06
C LYS A 101 13.84 9.93 10.91
N VAL A 102 12.56 10.29 10.91
CA VAL A 102 11.96 11.16 9.88
C VAL A 102 12.63 12.52 9.87
N MET A 103 12.79 13.16 11.04
CA MET A 103 13.46 14.47 11.11
C MET A 103 14.90 14.42 10.59
N ALA A 104 15.63 13.35 10.92
CA ALA A 104 17.00 13.17 10.43
C ALA A 104 17.06 12.98 8.90
N VAL A 105 16.12 12.23 8.32
CA VAL A 105 16.07 12.02 6.85
C VAL A 105 15.60 13.29 6.14
N ALA A 106 14.56 13.95 6.64
CA ALA A 106 14.03 15.20 6.09
C ALA A 106 15.09 16.31 6.01
N ALA A 107 15.97 16.39 7.01
CA ALA A 107 17.07 17.35 7.03
C ALA A 107 18.12 17.12 5.93
N ASN A 108 18.24 15.87 5.43
CA ASN A 108 19.23 15.50 4.42
C ASN A 108 18.63 15.34 3.01
N ILE A 109 17.31 15.14 2.90
CA ILE A 109 16.61 14.89 1.65
C ILE A 109 15.44 15.89 1.53
N PRO A 110 15.67 17.10 0.99
CA PRO A 110 14.63 18.12 0.82
C PRO A 110 13.47 17.69 -0.08
N GLN A 111 13.68 16.68 -0.94
CA GLN A 111 12.66 16.13 -1.83
C GLN A 111 11.70 15.16 -1.11
N MET A 112 11.92 14.86 0.17
CA MET A 112 11.05 13.98 0.94
C MET A 112 9.76 14.71 1.35
N THR A 113 8.73 14.62 0.50
CA THR A 113 7.44 15.31 0.70
C THR A 113 6.38 14.44 1.35
N VAL A 114 6.56 13.11 1.33
CA VAL A 114 5.56 12.15 1.82
C VAL A 114 6.16 11.19 2.84
N LEU A 115 5.45 11.03 3.95
CA LEU A 115 5.70 9.98 4.93
C LEU A 115 4.49 9.05 5.05
N GLY A 116 4.75 7.75 4.91
CA GLY A 116 3.75 6.71 5.11
C GLY A 116 3.99 5.82 6.33
N ILE A 117 2.90 5.34 6.92
CA ILE A 117 2.92 4.18 7.81
C ILE A 117 2.25 3.02 7.06
N ALA A 118 3.02 1.96 6.81
CA ALA A 118 2.61 0.84 5.94
C ALA A 118 2.82 -0.55 6.55
N GLY A 119 3.36 -0.65 7.77
CA GLY A 119 3.62 -1.94 8.40
C GLY A 119 4.58 -1.86 9.59
N PRO A 120 5.16 -3.01 10.01
CA PRO A 120 5.20 -4.32 9.33
C PRO A 120 3.86 -5.09 9.22
N GLY A 121 2.88 -4.78 10.06
CA GLY A 121 1.52 -5.32 10.05
C GLY A 121 0.49 -4.37 9.43
N ASP A 122 -0.64 -4.16 10.10
CA ASP A 122 -1.64 -3.16 9.68
C ASP A 122 -1.59 -1.93 10.60
N PRO A 123 -1.42 -0.71 10.07
CA PRO A 123 -1.35 0.51 10.88
C PRO A 123 -2.56 0.74 11.78
N LEU A 124 -3.77 0.41 11.31
CA LEU A 124 -5.01 0.64 12.06
C LEU A 124 -5.31 -0.48 13.06
N ALA A 125 -4.60 -1.61 12.97
CA ALA A 125 -4.50 -2.60 14.05
C ALA A 125 -3.54 -2.13 15.19
N ASN A 126 -2.81 -1.03 15.00
CA ASN A 126 -1.89 -0.45 15.98
C ASN A 126 -2.24 1.04 16.23
N PRO A 127 -3.50 1.40 16.56
CA PRO A 127 -3.98 2.77 16.51
C PRO A 127 -3.16 3.71 17.42
N GLU A 128 -2.83 3.28 18.63
CA GLU A 128 -2.05 4.10 19.57
C GLU A 128 -0.69 4.52 19.00
N ARG A 129 0.06 3.56 18.43
CA ARG A 129 1.39 3.81 17.87
C ARG A 129 1.31 4.65 16.60
N THR A 130 0.38 4.30 15.71
CA THR A 130 0.17 4.98 14.43
C THR A 130 -0.24 6.44 14.65
N PHE A 131 -1.26 6.70 15.46
CA PHE A 131 -1.76 8.06 15.68
C PHE A 131 -0.84 8.90 16.56
N THR A 132 -0.10 8.30 17.51
CA THR A 132 0.94 9.05 18.25
C THR A 132 2.05 9.51 17.31
N THR A 133 2.47 8.65 16.38
CA THR A 133 3.47 9.02 15.37
C THR A 133 2.94 10.15 14.47
N PHE A 134 1.71 10.06 13.97
CA PHE A 134 1.12 11.10 13.13
C PHE A 134 0.91 12.44 13.86
N ARG A 135 0.49 12.40 15.12
CA ARG A 135 0.34 13.60 15.94
C ARG A 135 1.66 14.34 16.10
N GLU A 136 2.71 13.63 16.51
CA GLU A 136 4.04 14.24 16.67
C GLU A 136 4.62 14.79 15.38
N LEU A 137 4.39 14.12 14.25
CA LEU A 137 4.86 14.58 12.95
C LEU A 137 4.08 15.77 12.44
N SER A 138 2.77 15.81 12.66
CA SER A 138 1.94 16.97 12.31
C SER A 138 2.38 18.22 13.06
N GLU A 139 2.87 18.07 14.30
CA GLU A 139 3.41 19.17 15.09
C GLU A 139 4.84 19.57 14.67
N LYS A 140 5.72 18.60 14.43
CA LYS A 140 7.17 18.84 14.22
C LYS A 140 7.56 19.04 12.76
N ALA A 141 6.78 18.54 11.82
CA ALA A 141 7.05 18.57 10.39
C ALA A 141 5.74 18.77 9.58
N PRO A 142 5.04 19.91 9.77
CA PRO A 142 3.72 20.14 9.16
C PRO A 142 3.75 20.18 7.63
N ASP A 143 4.90 20.47 7.03
CA ASP A 143 5.09 20.51 5.57
C ASP A 143 5.11 19.12 4.92
N ILE A 144 5.34 18.06 5.71
CA ILE A 144 5.35 16.68 5.22
C ILE A 144 3.92 16.16 5.15
N LYS A 145 3.54 15.63 3.98
CA LYS A 145 2.26 14.97 3.78
C LYS A 145 2.28 13.58 4.38
N LEU A 146 1.24 13.24 5.13
CA LEU A 146 1.12 11.95 5.79
C LEU A 146 0.24 11.02 4.95
N CYS A 147 0.58 9.73 4.94
CA CYS A 147 -0.26 8.69 4.34
C CYS A 147 -0.25 7.40 5.17
N VAL A 148 -1.26 6.57 4.95
CA VAL A 148 -1.38 5.27 5.63
C VAL A 148 -1.85 4.22 4.63
N SER A 149 -1.28 3.02 4.71
CA SER A 149 -1.75 1.85 3.95
C SER A 149 -2.39 0.86 4.91
N THR A 150 -3.64 0.46 4.67
CA THR A 150 -4.41 -0.41 5.55
C THR A 150 -5.13 -1.51 4.79
N ASN A 151 -5.41 -2.63 5.46
CA ASN A 151 -6.34 -3.64 4.97
C ASN A 151 -7.82 -3.23 5.10
N GLY A 152 -8.13 -2.16 5.84
CA GLY A 152 -9.48 -1.59 5.93
C GLY A 152 -10.39 -2.15 7.03
N LEU A 153 -10.00 -3.22 7.76
CA LEU A 153 -10.87 -3.81 8.78
C LEU A 153 -11.23 -2.84 9.91
N ALA A 154 -10.25 -2.07 10.40
CA ALA A 154 -10.43 -1.09 11.47
C ALA A 154 -10.60 0.35 10.95
N LEU A 155 -10.80 0.51 9.64
CA LEU A 155 -10.83 1.83 9.01
C LEU A 155 -12.03 2.66 9.44
N PRO A 156 -13.28 2.15 9.48
CA PRO A 156 -14.43 2.96 9.89
C PRO A 156 -14.29 3.60 11.28
N GLU A 157 -13.65 2.91 12.23
CA GLU A 157 -13.39 3.42 13.58
C GLU A 157 -12.25 4.46 13.61
N SER A 158 -11.42 4.48 12.58
CA SER A 158 -10.20 5.29 12.49
C SER A 158 -10.36 6.54 11.63
N VAL A 159 -11.38 6.62 10.77
CA VAL A 159 -11.54 7.73 9.80
C VAL A 159 -11.59 9.10 10.46
N GLU A 160 -12.31 9.24 11.58
CA GLU A 160 -12.41 10.51 12.28
C GLU A 160 -11.04 10.98 12.78
N GLU A 161 -10.25 10.08 13.38
CA GLU A 161 -8.91 10.41 13.84
C GLU A 161 -7.97 10.71 12.68
N LEU A 162 -8.02 9.93 11.59
CA LEU A 162 -7.22 10.19 10.38
C LEU A 162 -7.48 11.60 9.83
N SER A 163 -8.73 12.07 9.85
CA SER A 163 -9.11 13.40 9.34
C SER A 163 -8.59 14.58 10.16
N LYS A 164 -8.05 14.35 11.36
CA LYS A 164 -7.45 15.39 12.21
C LYS A 164 -5.98 15.68 11.86
N HIS A 165 -5.35 14.79 11.10
CA HIS A 165 -3.94 14.90 10.71
C HIS A 165 -3.83 15.37 9.25
N ASN A 166 -2.64 15.82 8.82
CA ASN A 166 -2.38 16.23 7.43
C ASN A 166 -2.28 15.02 6.48
N ILE A 167 -3.32 14.19 6.48
CA ILE A 167 -3.45 12.97 5.67
C ILE A 167 -4.31 13.28 4.46
N ASP A 168 -3.67 13.43 3.30
CA ASP A 168 -4.37 13.65 2.03
C ASP A 168 -4.72 12.33 1.32
N HIS A 169 -4.00 11.25 1.64
CA HIS A 169 -4.06 9.99 0.92
C HIS A 169 -4.09 8.79 1.84
N VAL A 170 -5.02 7.87 1.58
CA VAL A 170 -5.13 6.57 2.24
C VAL A 170 -5.10 5.48 1.19
N THR A 171 -4.26 4.46 1.41
CA THR A 171 -4.29 3.24 0.60
C THR A 171 -5.10 2.18 1.32
N ILE A 172 -6.09 1.59 0.66
CA ILE A 172 -6.85 0.44 1.15
C ILE A 172 -6.55 -0.76 0.26
N THR A 173 -6.22 -1.91 0.85
CA THR A 173 -6.12 -3.15 0.08
C THR A 173 -7.47 -3.87 0.04
N ILE A 174 -8.08 -3.97 -1.14
CA ILE A 174 -9.38 -4.61 -1.37
C ILE A 174 -9.21 -5.67 -2.48
N ASN A 175 -9.16 -6.96 -2.13
CA ASN A 175 -8.93 -8.02 -3.11
C ASN A 175 -10.23 -8.66 -3.65
N CYS A 176 -11.36 -8.39 -3.00
CA CYS A 176 -12.64 -9.01 -3.32
C CYS A 176 -13.82 -8.16 -2.82
N VAL A 177 -14.99 -8.36 -3.42
CA VAL A 177 -16.28 -7.84 -2.97
C VAL A 177 -17.32 -8.95 -2.78
N ASP A 178 -16.96 -10.18 -3.17
CA ASP A 178 -17.71 -11.40 -2.88
C ASP A 178 -17.06 -12.12 -1.69
N PRO A 179 -17.81 -12.40 -0.60
CA PRO A 179 -17.33 -13.17 0.55
C PRO A 179 -16.82 -14.58 0.21
N ASP A 180 -17.34 -15.23 -0.84
CA ASP A 180 -16.93 -16.58 -1.25
C ASP A 180 -15.55 -16.57 -1.94
N VAL A 181 -15.22 -15.48 -2.66
CA VAL A 181 -13.86 -15.20 -3.13
C VAL A 181 -12.96 -14.85 -1.94
N GLY A 182 -13.42 -13.98 -1.04
CA GLY A 182 -12.64 -13.54 0.12
C GLY A 182 -12.26 -14.69 1.07
N ALA A 183 -13.14 -15.69 1.24
CA ALA A 183 -12.87 -16.87 2.06
C ALA A 183 -11.67 -17.70 1.54
N GLN A 184 -11.36 -17.61 0.25
CA GLN A 184 -10.20 -18.27 -0.36
C GLN A 184 -8.89 -17.48 -0.17
N ILE A 185 -8.98 -16.19 0.18
CA ILE A 185 -7.85 -15.26 0.31
C ILE A 185 -7.47 -15.08 1.80
N TYR A 186 -8.47 -14.98 2.67
CA TYR A 186 -8.31 -14.63 4.07
C TYR A 186 -8.69 -15.80 4.98
N PRO A 187 -7.72 -16.55 5.53
CA PRO A 187 -8.02 -17.66 6.45
C PRO A 187 -8.74 -17.22 7.72
N TRP A 188 -8.48 -16.00 8.20
CA TRP A 188 -9.16 -15.42 9.35
C TRP A 188 -9.07 -13.89 9.40
N VAL A 189 -10.05 -13.29 10.06
CA VAL A 189 -10.06 -11.90 10.52
C VAL A 189 -10.22 -11.89 12.05
N PHE A 190 -9.55 -10.97 12.73
CA PHE A 190 -9.67 -10.77 14.17
C PHE A 190 -10.58 -9.58 14.43
N TRP A 191 -11.84 -9.85 14.76
CA TRP A 191 -12.88 -8.86 14.88
C TRP A 191 -13.59 -9.00 16.22
N LYS A 192 -13.79 -7.88 16.93
CA LYS A 192 -14.45 -7.83 18.24
C LYS A 192 -13.94 -8.91 19.22
N ASN A 193 -12.61 -9.00 19.33
CA ASN A 193 -11.89 -9.97 20.18
C ASN A 193 -12.13 -11.45 19.84
N LYS A 194 -12.52 -11.76 18.60
CA LYS A 194 -12.71 -13.13 18.11
C LYS A 194 -12.04 -13.33 16.76
N ARG A 195 -11.49 -14.53 16.53
CA ARG A 195 -11.07 -14.96 15.20
C ARG A 195 -12.30 -15.50 14.47
N ILE A 196 -12.61 -14.89 13.33
CA ILE A 196 -13.73 -15.26 12.46
C ILE A 196 -13.12 -15.78 11.16
N MET A 197 -13.57 -16.94 10.71
CA MET A 197 -12.99 -17.68 9.60
C MET A 197 -13.96 -17.80 8.42
N GLY A 198 -13.42 -18.16 7.26
CA GLY A 198 -14.21 -18.45 6.06
C GLY A 198 -15.07 -17.26 5.61
N ARG A 199 -16.23 -17.59 5.04
CA ARG A 199 -17.14 -16.62 4.41
C ARG A 199 -17.60 -15.52 5.37
N GLU A 200 -17.84 -15.85 6.64
CA GLU A 200 -18.25 -14.86 7.65
C GLU A 200 -17.16 -13.80 7.89
N GLY A 201 -15.91 -14.25 8.04
CA GLY A 201 -14.78 -13.34 8.24
C GLY A 201 -14.54 -12.44 7.02
N ALA A 202 -14.64 -13.01 5.82
CA ALA A 202 -14.52 -12.28 4.57
C ALA A 202 -15.64 -11.22 4.42
N ALA A 203 -16.89 -11.58 4.75
CA ALA A 203 -18.02 -10.64 4.68
C ALA A 203 -17.82 -9.44 5.60
N ILE A 204 -17.34 -9.65 6.83
CA ILE A 204 -17.04 -8.58 7.78
C ILE A 204 -15.95 -7.66 7.22
N LEU A 205 -14.86 -8.22 6.70
CA LEU A 205 -13.78 -7.42 6.13
C LEU A 205 -14.28 -6.56 4.96
N ILE A 206 -15.03 -7.16 4.04
CA ILE A 206 -15.61 -6.44 2.90
C ILE A 206 -16.50 -5.30 3.40
N GLU A 207 -17.42 -5.56 4.34
CA GLU A 207 -18.30 -4.53 4.90
C GLU A 207 -17.51 -3.35 5.49
N GLN A 208 -16.49 -3.62 6.31
CA GLN A 208 -15.67 -2.57 6.91
C GLN A 208 -14.85 -1.79 5.88
N GLN A 209 -14.28 -2.48 4.87
CA GLN A 209 -13.55 -1.83 3.78
C GLN A 209 -14.45 -0.88 2.98
N GLN A 210 -15.64 -1.34 2.59
CA GLN A 210 -16.58 -0.55 1.81
C GLN A 210 -17.08 0.67 2.58
N ARG A 211 -17.42 0.49 3.86
CA ARG A 211 -17.82 1.59 4.74
C ARG A 211 -16.69 2.59 4.95
N GLY A 212 -15.47 2.11 5.17
CA GLY A 212 -14.29 2.95 5.38
C GLY A 212 -13.95 3.77 4.14
N LEU A 213 -14.06 3.18 2.95
CA LEU A 213 -13.89 3.87 1.67
C LEU A 213 -14.87 5.03 1.53
N GLU A 214 -16.17 4.78 1.70
CA GLU A 214 -17.20 5.83 1.63
C GLU A 214 -16.95 6.96 2.64
N MET A 215 -16.64 6.61 3.89
CA MET A 215 -16.37 7.59 4.94
C MET A 215 -15.15 8.47 4.66
N LEU A 216 -14.12 7.94 3.99
CA LEU A 216 -12.95 8.72 3.54
C LEU A 216 -13.31 9.64 2.38
N THR A 217 -14.03 9.12 1.38
CA THR A 217 -14.51 9.89 0.22
C THR A 217 -15.38 11.08 0.67
N GLU A 218 -16.32 10.86 1.59
CA GLU A 218 -17.18 11.90 2.16
C GLU A 218 -16.39 13.04 2.83
N ARG A 219 -15.17 12.77 3.29
CA ARG A 219 -14.27 13.75 3.93
C ARG A 219 -13.26 14.36 2.97
N GLY A 220 -13.32 14.02 1.68
CA GLY A 220 -12.39 14.54 0.66
C GLY A 220 -10.95 14.04 0.82
N ILE A 221 -10.77 12.86 1.46
CA ILE A 221 -9.50 12.16 1.53
C ILE A 221 -9.38 11.28 0.27
N LEU A 222 -8.28 11.39 -0.45
CA LEU A 222 -8.07 10.61 -1.67
C LEU A 222 -7.73 9.16 -1.33
N VAL A 223 -8.43 8.22 -1.96
CA VAL A 223 -8.25 6.80 -1.70
C VAL A 223 -7.63 6.10 -2.89
N LYS A 224 -6.46 5.47 -2.66
CA LYS A 224 -5.88 4.48 -3.56
C LYS A 224 -6.33 3.10 -3.12
N VAL A 225 -6.85 2.30 -4.05
CA VAL A 225 -7.14 0.89 -3.81
C VAL A 225 -6.00 0.05 -4.37
N ASN A 226 -5.39 -0.78 -3.53
CA ASN A 226 -4.51 -1.85 -3.96
C ASN A 226 -5.32 -3.15 -4.08
N SER A 227 -5.05 -3.94 -5.11
CA SER A 227 -5.55 -5.32 -5.21
C SER A 227 -4.45 -6.24 -5.68
N VAL A 228 -4.32 -7.41 -5.06
CA VAL A 228 -3.42 -8.47 -5.51
C VAL A 228 -4.18 -9.40 -6.45
N MET A 229 -3.68 -9.56 -7.68
CA MET A 229 -4.20 -10.49 -8.67
C MET A 229 -3.71 -11.91 -8.36
N ILE A 230 -4.65 -12.79 -8.03
CA ILE A 230 -4.44 -14.19 -7.68
C ILE A 230 -5.12 -15.04 -8.76
N PRO A 231 -4.34 -15.65 -9.69
CA PRO A 231 -4.88 -16.48 -10.76
C PRO A 231 -5.81 -17.59 -10.26
N GLY A 232 -6.96 -17.75 -10.90
CA GLY A 232 -7.97 -18.74 -10.54
C GLY A 232 -8.74 -18.46 -9.24
N VAL A 233 -8.44 -17.38 -8.51
CA VAL A 233 -9.14 -17.00 -7.27
C VAL A 233 -9.94 -15.71 -7.46
N ASN A 234 -9.27 -14.63 -7.85
CA ASN A 234 -9.92 -13.32 -8.03
C ASN A 234 -9.59 -12.62 -9.35
N ASP A 235 -8.76 -13.21 -10.22
CA ASP A 235 -8.38 -12.69 -11.53
C ASP A 235 -9.57 -12.13 -12.34
N LYS A 236 -10.65 -12.89 -12.49
CA LYS A 236 -11.87 -12.44 -13.19
C LYS A 236 -12.76 -11.53 -12.33
N HIS A 237 -12.64 -11.66 -11.01
CA HIS A 237 -13.43 -10.91 -10.03
C HIS A 237 -12.95 -9.46 -9.87
N LEU A 238 -11.68 -9.18 -10.15
CA LEU A 238 -11.08 -7.85 -9.95
C LEU A 238 -11.68 -6.77 -10.86
N ALA A 239 -12.24 -7.11 -12.01
CA ALA A 239 -13.03 -6.18 -12.83
C ALA A 239 -14.27 -5.66 -12.08
N GLU A 240 -14.95 -6.53 -11.32
CA GLU A 240 -16.08 -6.16 -10.47
C GLU A 240 -15.63 -5.32 -9.27
N VAL A 241 -14.51 -5.71 -8.63
CA VAL A 241 -13.91 -4.91 -7.55
C VAL A 241 -13.65 -3.48 -8.02
N SER A 242 -13.04 -3.32 -9.20
CA SER A 242 -12.71 -2.00 -9.78
C SER A 242 -13.95 -1.13 -9.98
N LYS A 243 -15.03 -1.71 -10.52
CA LYS A 243 -16.32 -1.00 -10.67
C LYS A 243 -16.90 -0.54 -9.33
N VAL A 244 -16.91 -1.43 -8.34
CA VAL A 244 -17.49 -1.15 -7.02
C VAL A 244 -16.70 -0.06 -6.30
N VAL A 245 -15.37 -0.17 -6.24
CA VAL A 245 -14.56 0.84 -5.54
C VAL A 245 -14.60 2.19 -6.25
N LYS A 246 -14.64 2.22 -7.59
CA LYS A 246 -14.86 3.45 -8.36
C LYS A 246 -16.20 4.10 -7.99
N SER A 247 -17.29 3.33 -7.98
CA SER A 247 -18.62 3.87 -7.65
C SER A 247 -18.72 4.47 -6.25
N LYS A 248 -17.81 4.08 -5.35
CA LYS A 248 -17.70 4.58 -3.97
C LYS A 248 -16.65 5.69 -3.80
N GLY A 249 -16.06 6.16 -4.89
CA GLY A 249 -15.16 7.31 -4.92
C GLY A 249 -13.68 6.99 -4.71
N ALA A 250 -13.24 5.75 -4.92
CA ALA A 250 -11.81 5.48 -5.02
C ALA A 250 -11.21 6.27 -6.18
N PHE A 251 -10.06 6.90 -5.92
CA PHE A 251 -9.39 7.80 -6.87
C PHE A 251 -8.50 7.04 -7.87
N LEU A 252 -7.79 6.01 -7.37
CA LEU A 252 -6.83 5.23 -8.14
C LEU A 252 -6.96 3.76 -7.78
N HIS A 253 -6.85 2.87 -8.77
CA HIS A 253 -6.73 1.43 -8.55
C HIS A 253 -5.37 0.94 -9.03
N ASN A 254 -4.66 0.30 -8.14
CA ASN A 254 -3.39 -0.34 -8.40
C ASN A 254 -3.55 -1.86 -8.27
N VAL A 255 -3.56 -2.55 -9.41
CA VAL A 255 -3.60 -4.01 -9.47
C VAL A 255 -2.17 -4.53 -9.56
N MET A 256 -1.77 -5.29 -8.55
CA MET A 256 -0.42 -5.82 -8.39
C MET A 256 -0.43 -7.35 -8.60
N PRO A 257 0.63 -7.93 -9.17
CA PRO A 257 0.73 -9.38 -9.30
C PRO A 257 0.91 -10.04 -7.94
N LEU A 258 0.34 -11.24 -7.76
CA LEU A 258 0.76 -12.14 -6.69
C LEU A 258 2.24 -12.49 -6.86
N ILE A 259 2.97 -12.50 -5.74
CA ILE A 259 4.36 -12.95 -5.62
C ILE A 259 4.31 -14.21 -4.73
N ALA A 260 4.38 -15.39 -5.35
CA ALA A 260 4.13 -16.69 -4.72
C ALA A 260 5.35 -17.65 -4.77
N GLU A 261 6.56 -17.12 -4.72
CA GLU A 261 7.77 -17.91 -4.64
C GLU A 261 7.83 -18.65 -3.28
N PRO A 262 8.14 -19.96 -3.25
CA PRO A 262 8.17 -20.74 -2.01
C PRO A 262 9.12 -20.18 -0.95
N GLU A 263 10.18 -19.48 -1.36
CA GLU A 263 11.18 -18.85 -0.48
C GLU A 263 10.58 -17.81 0.46
N HIS A 264 9.46 -17.19 0.08
CA HIS A 264 8.74 -16.24 0.93
C HIS A 264 7.91 -16.93 2.04
N GLY A 265 7.75 -18.25 1.98
CA GLY A 265 7.06 -19.04 3.03
C GLY A 265 5.60 -18.66 3.26
N THR A 266 4.94 -18.08 2.24
CA THR A 266 3.50 -17.77 2.28
C THR A 266 2.69 -19.03 2.03
N PHE A 267 1.41 -19.05 2.42
CA PHE A 267 0.56 -20.23 2.16
C PHE A 267 0.47 -20.52 0.66
N TYR A 268 0.22 -19.48 -0.15
CA TYR A 268 0.17 -19.64 -1.60
C TYR A 268 1.50 -20.10 -2.21
N GLY A 269 2.63 -19.58 -1.73
CA GLY A 269 3.93 -20.03 -2.25
C GLY A 269 4.26 -21.48 -1.87
N LEU A 270 3.88 -21.92 -0.67
CA LEU A 270 4.08 -23.31 -0.24
C LEU A 270 3.14 -24.30 -0.94
N MET A 271 1.96 -23.85 -1.37
CA MET A 271 0.96 -24.68 -2.07
C MET A 271 1.13 -24.69 -3.59
N GLY A 272 2.10 -23.94 -4.14
CA GLY A 272 2.36 -23.89 -5.59
C GLY A 272 1.32 -23.08 -6.38
N GLN A 273 0.67 -22.10 -5.75
CA GLN A 273 -0.22 -21.17 -6.43
C GLN A 273 0.58 -20.37 -7.47
N PRO A 274 0.16 -20.32 -8.75
CA PRO A 274 0.88 -19.55 -9.76
C PRO A 274 0.73 -18.04 -9.53
N SER A 275 1.83 -17.30 -9.77
CA SER A 275 1.81 -15.84 -9.99
C SER A 275 1.27 -15.54 -11.39
N PRO A 276 0.56 -14.41 -11.61
CA PRO A 276 0.10 -14.04 -12.94
C PRO A 276 1.29 -13.71 -13.86
N THR A 277 1.13 -14.03 -15.14
CA THR A 277 2.05 -13.57 -16.18
C THR A 277 1.90 -12.06 -16.42
N PRO A 278 2.92 -11.38 -17.00
CA PRO A 278 2.80 -9.98 -17.38
C PRO A 278 1.64 -9.70 -18.33
N GLU A 279 1.34 -10.64 -19.24
CA GLU A 279 0.24 -10.56 -20.20
C GLU A 279 -1.12 -10.63 -19.49
N GLU A 280 -1.34 -11.60 -18.60
CA GLU A 280 -2.57 -11.71 -17.81
C GLU A 280 -2.81 -10.47 -16.94
N LEU A 281 -1.75 -9.92 -16.35
CA LEU A 281 -1.84 -8.70 -15.55
C LEU A 281 -2.24 -7.50 -16.41
N GLN A 282 -1.60 -7.33 -17.58
CA GLN A 282 -1.91 -6.24 -18.51
C GLN A 282 -3.35 -6.34 -19.03
N GLU A 283 -3.81 -7.53 -19.39
CA GLU A 283 -5.19 -7.78 -19.82
C GLU A 283 -6.20 -7.37 -18.75
N LEU A 284 -5.94 -7.74 -17.49
CA LEU A 284 -6.79 -7.35 -16.37
C LEU A 284 -6.77 -5.83 -16.15
N GLN A 285 -5.58 -5.22 -16.16
CA GLN A 285 -5.45 -3.78 -16.01
C GLN A 285 -6.20 -3.02 -17.10
N ASP A 286 -6.15 -3.49 -18.35
CA ASP A 286 -6.89 -2.90 -19.46
C ASP A 286 -8.40 -3.06 -19.30
N ALA A 287 -8.86 -4.23 -18.84
CA ALA A 287 -10.27 -4.45 -18.52
C ALA A 287 -10.78 -3.53 -17.38
N CYS A 288 -9.92 -3.15 -16.44
CA CYS A 288 -10.25 -2.21 -15.36
C CYS A 288 -10.12 -0.74 -15.77
N SER A 289 -9.26 -0.44 -16.75
CA SER A 289 -8.87 0.93 -17.15
C SER A 289 -9.96 1.77 -17.80
N GLY A 290 -11.00 1.13 -18.34
CA GLY A 290 -12.02 1.85 -19.14
C GLY A 290 -12.68 3.01 -18.39
N ASP A 291 -12.80 2.90 -17.06
CA ASP A 291 -13.54 3.84 -16.24
C ASP A 291 -12.73 4.40 -15.06
N MET A 292 -11.64 3.76 -14.64
CA MET A 292 -10.89 4.13 -13.43
C MET A 292 -9.45 4.46 -13.76
N ASN A 293 -8.87 5.45 -13.08
CA ASN A 293 -7.44 5.72 -13.20
C ASN A 293 -6.67 4.51 -12.67
N MET A 294 -5.87 3.89 -13.54
CA MET A 294 -5.06 2.72 -13.24
C MET A 294 -3.60 3.13 -13.09
N MET A 295 -2.94 2.59 -12.06
CA MET A 295 -1.49 2.64 -11.97
C MET A 295 -0.93 1.51 -12.84
N ARG A 296 -0.17 1.87 -13.86
CA ARG A 296 0.62 0.96 -14.71
C ARG A 296 2.08 1.07 -14.31
#